data_AF-A0AAD7ECK2-F1
#
_entry.id   AF-A0AAD7ECK2-F1
#
_cell.length_a   1.000
_cell.length_b   1.000
_cell.length_c   1.000
_cell.angle_alpha   90.00
_cell.angle_beta   90.00
_cell.angle_gamma   90.00
#
_symmetry.space_group_name_H-M   'P 1'
#
loop_
_entity.id
_entity.type
_entity.pdbx_description
1 polymer ?
#
loop_
_entity_poly.entity_id
_entity_poly.type
_entity_poly.pdbx_seq_one_letter_code
_entity_poly.pdbx_strand_id
1 'polypeptide(L)'
;DESEDEVRPGGKRGPKSQTRDHYWPPVAVNANGEKRWSFKCRHCKHTVSFKRMVGKDQLFGDEKPSPALGNLATHYKQHHHGIPVPSDVQPGETRGVSASSAKIMADFLVEGKINPAINSTQKNFLKVFTAWIIEDDLPFTTGETPGIQRLFAFLQTRYGLPSDTAIRIHLLTVALDNAAPNDVLLRALSRLLMEKFDIQFIPANSQIRCLAHVVNLVVQKILAALDYVEDPEITDDYLPSKDLPFHYDPDNDPD
;
A
#
# COMPACT_ATOMS: atom_id res chain seq x y z
N ASP A 1 19.54 -27.08 -10.97
CA ASP A 1 19.76 -25.96 -10.05
C ASP A 1 20.33 -24.82 -10.86
N GLU A 2 19.45 -23.97 -11.41
CA GLU A 2 19.02 -22.71 -10.79
C GLU A 2 20.20 -21.72 -10.74
N SER A 3 20.20 -20.50 -11.27
CA SER A 3 19.27 -19.73 -12.10
C SER A 3 20.06 -18.45 -12.41
N GLU A 4 20.42 -18.22 -13.67
CA GLU A 4 20.97 -16.93 -14.13
C GLU A 4 19.90 -16.24 -14.97
N ASP A 5 19.11 -15.38 -14.33
CA ASP A 5 18.21 -14.46 -15.03
C ASP A 5 19.04 -13.30 -15.59
N GLU A 6 19.40 -13.44 -16.87
CA GLU A 6 19.85 -12.34 -17.72
C GLU A 6 18.78 -11.24 -17.80
N VAL A 7 19.20 -10.02 -17.48
CA VAL A 7 18.49 -8.77 -17.74
C VAL A 7 18.26 -8.60 -19.25
N ARG A 8 17.01 -8.40 -19.69
CA ARG A 8 16.68 -7.85 -21.01
C ARG A 8 15.60 -6.75 -20.98
N PRO A 9 15.66 -5.79 -21.94
CA PRO A 9 15.03 -4.47 -21.83
C PRO A 9 13.63 -4.42 -22.48
N GLY A 10 12.78 -3.52 -21.98
CA GLY A 10 11.48 -3.20 -22.59
C GLY A 10 10.26 -3.79 -21.87
N GLY A 11 10.20 -3.67 -20.54
CA GLY A 11 9.03 -4.11 -19.76
C GLY A 11 7.76 -3.35 -20.14
N LYS A 12 6.73 -4.09 -20.56
CA LYS A 12 5.36 -3.59 -20.75
C LYS A 12 4.89 -2.95 -19.42
N ARG A 13 4.85 -1.62 -19.37
CA ARG A 13 4.31 -0.86 -18.23
C ARG A 13 2.78 -0.91 -18.30
N GLY A 14 2.19 -1.86 -17.58
CA GLY A 14 0.75 -1.94 -17.41
C GLY A 14 0.32 -3.20 -16.66
N PRO A 15 -0.78 -3.15 -15.88
CA PRO A 15 -1.34 -4.33 -15.22
C PRO A 15 -1.59 -5.45 -16.23
N LYS A 16 -1.34 -6.71 -15.84
CA LYS A 16 -1.71 -7.87 -16.66
C LYS A 16 -3.22 -7.81 -16.91
N SER A 17 -3.62 -7.76 -18.17
CA SER A 17 -5.04 -7.70 -18.52
C SER A 17 -5.74 -9.01 -18.10
N GLN A 18 -6.65 -8.92 -17.13
CA GLN A 18 -7.51 -10.03 -16.67
C GLN A 18 -8.58 -10.45 -17.71
N THR A 19 -8.62 -9.79 -18.86
CA THR A 19 -9.62 -10.08 -19.91
C THR A 19 -9.51 -11.50 -20.47
N ARG A 20 -8.35 -12.16 -20.31
CA ARG A 20 -8.13 -13.53 -20.78
C ARG A 20 -8.97 -14.56 -20.04
N ASP A 21 -9.33 -14.30 -18.78
CA ASP A 21 -10.02 -15.26 -17.93
C ASP A 21 -11.49 -15.47 -18.34
N HIS A 22 -12.04 -14.53 -19.11
CA HIS A 22 -13.37 -14.61 -19.73
C HIS A 22 -13.43 -15.42 -21.02
N TYR A 23 -12.30 -16.01 -21.43
CA TYR A 23 -12.20 -16.86 -22.62
C TYR A 23 -11.77 -18.27 -22.24
N TRP A 24 -12.18 -19.23 -23.06
CA TRP A 24 -11.60 -20.57 -22.99
C TRP A 24 -10.13 -20.54 -23.43
N PRO A 25 -9.30 -21.51 -22.99
CA PRO A 25 -7.93 -21.64 -23.46
C PRO A 25 -7.85 -21.63 -24.99
N PRO A 26 -6.83 -20.98 -25.58
CA PRO A 26 -6.73 -20.84 -27.02
C PRO A 26 -6.64 -22.21 -27.71
N VAL A 27 -7.42 -22.39 -28.77
CA VAL A 27 -7.39 -23.60 -29.60
C VAL A 27 -6.78 -23.27 -30.95
N ALA A 28 -5.87 -24.12 -31.42
CA ALA A 28 -5.32 -24.03 -32.76
C ALA A 28 -6.39 -24.42 -33.80
N VAL A 29 -6.73 -23.50 -34.69
CA VAL A 29 -7.70 -23.74 -35.77
C VAL A 29 -7.11 -23.32 -37.11
N ASN A 30 -7.58 -23.95 -38.19
CA ASN A 30 -7.32 -23.49 -39.55
C ASN A 30 -8.62 -22.87 -40.07
N ALA A 31 -8.62 -21.56 -40.31
CA ALA A 31 -9.77 -20.84 -40.84
C ALA A 31 -9.34 -20.15 -42.14
N ASN A 32 -10.07 -20.39 -43.23
CA ASN A 32 -9.80 -19.82 -44.55
C ASN A 32 -8.37 -20.08 -45.06
N GLY A 33 -7.81 -21.26 -44.78
CA GLY A 33 -6.44 -21.62 -45.17
C GLY A 33 -5.34 -21.02 -44.28
N GLU A 34 -5.70 -20.16 -43.31
CA GLU A 34 -4.74 -19.57 -42.38
C GLU A 34 -4.75 -20.29 -41.02
N LYS A 35 -3.55 -20.46 -40.46
CA LYS A 35 -3.36 -20.95 -39.09
C LYS A 35 -3.72 -19.83 -38.10
N ARG A 36 -4.64 -20.09 -37.18
CA ARG A 36 -5.11 -19.10 -36.20
C ARG A 36 -5.23 -19.70 -34.79
N TRP A 37 -5.07 -18.85 -33.79
CA TRP A 37 -5.53 -19.12 -32.43
C TRP A 37 -6.95 -18.66 -32.27
N SER A 38 -7.81 -19.51 -31.74
CA SER A 38 -9.22 -19.25 -31.49
C SER A 38 -9.50 -19.13 -30.00
N PHE A 39 -10.09 -18.00 -29.60
CA PHE A 39 -10.53 -17.71 -28.25
C PHE A 39 -12.05 -17.64 -28.21
N LYS A 40 -12.68 -18.70 -27.69
CA LYS A 40 -14.14 -18.73 -27.51
C LYS A 40 -14.50 -17.98 -26.24
N CYS A 41 -15.42 -17.01 -26.33
CA CYS A 41 -15.93 -16.31 -25.16
C CYS A 41 -16.70 -17.30 -24.25
N ARG A 42 -16.55 -17.17 -22.93
CA ARG A 42 -17.30 -17.98 -21.96
C ARG A 42 -18.76 -17.52 -21.82
N HIS A 43 -19.04 -16.25 -22.13
CA HIS A 43 -20.32 -15.60 -21.85
C HIS A 43 -21.24 -15.50 -23.07
N CYS A 44 -20.72 -15.69 -24.29
CA CYS A 44 -21.53 -15.69 -25.50
C CYS A 44 -20.98 -16.64 -26.57
N LYS A 45 -21.70 -16.77 -27.69
CA LYS A 45 -21.30 -17.63 -28.82
C LYS A 45 -20.17 -17.02 -29.67
N HIS A 46 -19.69 -15.83 -29.34
CA HIS A 46 -18.67 -15.14 -30.12
C HIS A 46 -17.28 -15.77 -29.94
N THR A 47 -16.50 -15.78 -31.02
CA THR A 47 -15.15 -16.33 -31.06
C THR A 47 -14.21 -15.31 -31.68
N VAL A 48 -13.16 -14.95 -30.96
CA VAL A 48 -12.13 -14.02 -31.44
C VAL A 48 -10.92 -14.84 -31.90
N SER A 49 -10.38 -14.53 -33.08
CA SER A 49 -9.23 -15.28 -33.61
C SER A 49 -8.06 -14.41 -34.03
N PHE A 50 -6.85 -14.91 -33.77
CA PHE A 50 -5.59 -14.24 -34.07
C PHE A 50 -4.74 -15.10 -35.00
N LYS A 51 -3.96 -14.47 -35.88
CA LYS A 51 -3.02 -15.21 -36.74
C LYS A 51 -1.99 -15.93 -35.88
N ARG A 52 -1.74 -17.21 -36.19
CA ARG A 52 -0.75 -18.06 -35.53
C ARG A 52 0.47 -18.18 -36.41
N MET A 53 1.64 -17.85 -35.88
CA MET A 53 2.94 -17.95 -36.57
C MET A 53 3.69 -19.25 -36.26
N VAL A 54 3.26 -19.97 -35.22
CA VAL A 54 3.90 -21.18 -34.72
C VAL A 54 3.36 -22.48 -35.37
N GLY A 55 4.14 -23.56 -35.22
CA GLY A 55 3.84 -24.90 -35.74
C GLY A 55 2.59 -25.54 -35.12
N LYS A 56 2.20 -26.72 -35.63
CA LYS A 56 0.98 -27.41 -35.18
C LYS A 56 1.07 -27.86 -33.71
N ASP A 57 2.27 -28.25 -33.28
CA ASP A 57 2.52 -28.88 -31.98
C ASP A 57 3.03 -27.89 -30.91
N GLN A 58 3.12 -26.61 -31.25
CA GLN A 58 3.57 -25.54 -30.35
C GLN A 58 2.40 -24.92 -29.61
N LEU A 59 2.60 -24.60 -28.33
CA LEU A 59 1.59 -23.99 -27.48
C LEU A 59 1.52 -22.48 -27.74
N PHE A 60 0.42 -21.86 -27.32
CA PHE A 60 0.25 -20.40 -27.42
C PHE A 60 1.36 -19.62 -26.70
N GLY A 61 1.91 -20.17 -25.62
CA GLY A 61 3.02 -19.55 -24.87
C GLY A 61 4.35 -19.50 -25.64
N ASP A 62 4.50 -20.33 -26.67
CA ASP A 62 5.72 -20.41 -27.48
C ASP A 62 5.75 -19.33 -28.57
N GLU A 63 4.65 -18.58 -28.77
CA GLU A 63 4.54 -17.57 -29.81
C GLU A 63 5.28 -16.27 -29.44
N LYS A 64 6.36 -16.00 -30.18
CA LYS A 64 7.17 -14.79 -30.07
C LYS A 64 7.26 -14.10 -31.44
N PRO A 65 6.79 -12.84 -31.58
CA PRO A 65 6.16 -12.00 -30.57
C PRO A 65 4.74 -12.47 -30.22
N SER A 66 4.32 -12.27 -28.96
CA SER A 66 2.96 -12.61 -28.53
C SER A 66 1.91 -11.82 -29.31
N PRO A 67 0.78 -12.44 -29.72
CA PRO A 67 -0.23 -11.78 -30.52
C PRO A 67 -0.91 -10.63 -29.75
N ALA A 68 -1.32 -9.59 -30.47
CA ALA A 68 -1.98 -8.42 -29.90
C ALA A 68 -3.42 -8.75 -29.45
N LEU A 69 -3.61 -9.05 -28.16
CA LEU A 69 -4.90 -9.47 -27.59
C LEU A 69 -5.93 -8.34 -27.37
N GLY A 70 -5.70 -7.14 -27.93
CA GLY A 70 -6.59 -5.97 -27.74
C GLY A 70 -8.05 -6.24 -28.12
N ASN A 71 -8.27 -7.08 -29.14
CA ASN A 71 -9.62 -7.43 -29.59
C ASN A 71 -10.44 -8.20 -28.54
N LEU A 72 -9.79 -8.93 -27.63
CA LEU A 72 -10.48 -9.59 -26.51
C LEU A 72 -11.04 -8.55 -25.54
N ALA A 73 -10.23 -7.56 -25.17
CA ALA A 73 -10.66 -6.49 -24.28
C ALA A 73 -11.78 -5.65 -24.89
N THR A 74 -11.70 -5.35 -26.19
CA THR A 74 -12.74 -4.59 -26.90
C THR A 74 -14.07 -5.36 -26.94
N HIS A 75 -14.04 -6.65 -27.29
CA HIS A 75 -15.23 -7.49 -27.26
C HIS A 75 -15.85 -7.54 -25.85
N TYR A 76 -15.02 -7.79 -24.84
CA TYR A 76 -15.50 -7.91 -23.46
C TYR A 76 -16.19 -6.64 -22.99
N LYS A 77 -15.56 -5.48 -23.23
CA LYS A 77 -16.17 -4.18 -22.96
C LYS A 77 -17.52 -4.10 -23.68
N GLN A 78 -17.53 -4.10 -25.01
CA GLN A 78 -18.74 -3.81 -25.80
C GLN A 78 -19.94 -4.75 -25.53
N HIS A 79 -19.70 -6.03 -25.25
CA HIS A 79 -20.77 -7.02 -25.17
C HIS A 79 -21.07 -7.52 -23.76
N HIS A 80 -20.21 -7.25 -22.77
CA HIS A 80 -20.33 -7.80 -21.41
C HIS A 80 -20.14 -6.73 -20.31
N HIS A 81 -20.58 -5.49 -20.58
CA HIS A 81 -20.47 -4.30 -19.71
C HIS A 81 -21.01 -4.41 -18.26
N GLY A 82 -21.50 -5.56 -17.82
CA GLY A 82 -22.01 -5.79 -16.45
C GLY A 82 -21.57 -7.10 -15.81
N ILE A 83 -20.70 -7.88 -16.45
CA ILE A 83 -20.17 -9.11 -15.84
C ILE A 83 -18.93 -8.74 -15.01
N PRO A 84 -18.92 -8.98 -13.69
CA PRO A 84 -17.76 -8.71 -12.87
C PRO A 84 -16.58 -9.57 -13.34
N VAL A 85 -15.41 -8.96 -13.42
CA VAL A 85 -14.17 -9.68 -13.72
C VAL A 85 -13.91 -10.64 -12.55
N PRO A 86 -13.69 -11.95 -12.78
CA PRO A 86 -13.27 -12.85 -11.73
C PRO A 86 -11.89 -12.36 -11.27
N SER A 87 -11.89 -11.61 -10.17
CA SER A 87 -10.67 -11.43 -9.39
C SER A 87 -10.38 -12.78 -8.76
N ASP A 88 -9.19 -13.32 -9.01
CA ASP A 88 -8.56 -14.36 -8.20
C ASP A 88 -8.20 -13.81 -6.80
N VAL A 89 -9.18 -13.17 -6.16
CA VAL A 89 -9.14 -12.76 -4.78
C VAL A 89 -9.96 -13.81 -4.06
N GLN A 90 -9.26 -14.69 -3.34
CA GLN A 90 -9.90 -15.58 -2.38
C GLN A 90 -10.82 -14.76 -1.45
N PRO A 91 -11.97 -15.30 -1.01
CA PRO A 91 -12.83 -14.64 -0.04
C PRO A 91 -12.09 -14.56 1.29
N GLY A 92 -11.33 -13.46 1.46
CA GLY A 92 -10.40 -13.25 2.55
C GLY A 92 -9.42 -12.08 2.33
N GLU A 93 -9.16 -11.66 1.08
CA GLU A 93 -8.26 -10.54 0.80
C GLU A 93 -8.97 -9.35 0.15
N THR A 94 -9.69 -8.58 0.95
CA THR A 94 -9.98 -7.18 0.62
C THR A 94 -8.66 -6.41 0.50
N ARG A 95 -8.12 -6.31 -0.72
CA ARG A 95 -7.22 -5.23 -1.08
C ARG A 95 -8.05 -3.96 -1.18
N GLY A 96 -8.00 -3.16 -0.12
CA GLY A 96 -8.75 -1.93 0.01
C GLY A 96 -9.40 -1.91 1.37
N VAL A 97 -8.81 -1.15 2.27
CA VAL A 97 -9.12 -1.05 3.70
C VAL A 97 -8.59 -2.23 4.52
N SER A 98 -7.36 -2.07 5.05
CA SER A 98 -6.87 -2.95 6.12
C SER A 98 -7.87 -2.97 7.28
N ALA A 99 -8.02 -4.08 8.00
CA ALA A 99 -8.88 -4.11 9.19
C ALA A 99 -8.56 -2.95 10.17
N SER A 100 -7.30 -2.51 10.19
CA SER A 100 -6.83 -1.32 10.89
C SER A 100 -7.40 -0.02 10.32
N SER A 101 -7.38 0.21 9.01
CA SER A 101 -7.96 1.42 8.40
C SER A 101 -9.49 1.42 8.42
N ALA A 102 -10.13 0.25 8.33
CA ALA A 102 -11.57 0.12 8.49
C ALA A 102 -11.98 0.48 9.92
N LYS A 103 -11.20 0.02 10.89
CA LYS A 103 -11.38 0.34 12.30
C LYS A 103 -11.12 1.82 12.56
N ILE A 104 -10.05 2.41 12.03
CA ILE A 104 -9.77 3.85 12.15
C ILE A 104 -10.91 4.68 11.57
N MET A 105 -11.41 4.35 10.37
CA MET A 105 -12.56 5.06 9.78
C MET A 105 -13.86 4.82 10.55
N ALA A 106 -14.11 3.61 11.05
CA ALA A 106 -15.28 3.33 11.87
C ALA A 106 -15.23 4.09 13.19
N ASP A 107 -14.09 4.09 13.88
CA ASP A 107 -13.85 4.84 15.11
C ASP A 107 -14.03 6.34 14.85
N PHE A 108 -13.49 6.87 13.75
CA PHE A 108 -13.63 8.29 13.37
C PHE A 108 -15.08 8.68 13.04
N LEU A 109 -15.84 7.80 12.38
CA LEU A 109 -17.26 8.02 12.07
C LEU A 109 -18.14 7.89 13.32
N VAL A 110 -17.81 7.01 14.25
CA VAL A 110 -18.50 6.88 15.54
C VAL A 110 -18.19 8.09 16.42
N GLU A 111 -16.93 8.50 16.50
CA GLU A 111 -16.47 9.67 17.25
C GLU A 111 -17.06 10.98 16.67
N GLY A 112 -17.13 11.09 15.34
CA GLY A 112 -17.80 12.21 14.65
C GLY A 112 -19.32 12.24 14.80
N LYS A 113 -19.97 11.09 15.02
CA LYS A 113 -21.42 11.01 15.35
C LYS A 113 -21.71 11.37 16.81
N ILE A 114 -20.77 11.09 17.72
CA ILE A 114 -20.90 11.39 19.16
C ILE A 114 -20.54 12.85 19.47
N ASN A 115 -19.67 13.48 18.67
CA ASN A 115 -19.32 14.90 18.76
C ASN A 115 -19.33 15.58 17.37
N PRO A 116 -20.47 16.11 16.90
CA PRO A 116 -20.58 16.78 15.60
C PRO A 116 -19.79 18.10 15.49
N ALA A 117 -19.11 18.51 16.57
CA ALA A 117 -18.28 19.70 16.68
C ALA A 117 -16.80 19.37 16.94
N ILE A 118 -16.29 18.19 16.52
CA ILE A 118 -14.84 18.05 16.37
C ILE A 118 -14.43 19.02 15.29
N ASN A 119 -13.83 20.15 15.68
CA ASN A 119 -13.13 21.05 14.79
C ASN A 119 -12.07 20.20 14.08
N SER A 120 -12.40 19.69 12.90
CA SER A 120 -11.47 18.90 12.12
C SER A 120 -10.23 19.76 11.91
N THR A 121 -9.11 19.31 12.47
CA THR A 121 -7.86 20.06 12.45
C THR A 121 -7.14 19.79 11.14
N GLN A 122 -6.25 20.69 10.74
CA GLN A 122 -5.37 20.46 9.58
C GLN A 122 -4.59 19.13 9.74
N LYS A 123 -4.19 18.78 10.97
CA LYS A 123 -3.51 17.52 11.29
C LYS A 123 -4.36 16.29 10.96
N ASN A 124 -5.66 16.31 11.29
CA ASN A 124 -6.55 15.18 10.98
C ASN A 124 -6.82 15.07 9.47
N PHE A 125 -6.97 16.21 8.79
CA PHE A 125 -7.07 16.23 7.33
C PHE A 125 -5.84 15.61 6.66
N LEU A 126 -4.63 15.99 7.11
CA LEU A 126 -3.37 15.45 6.58
C LEU A 126 -3.26 13.93 6.76
N LYS A 127 -3.72 13.40 7.90
CA LYS A 127 -3.76 11.95 8.16
C LYS A 127 -4.64 11.22 7.14
N VAL A 128 -5.87 11.69 6.95
CA VAL A 128 -6.83 11.08 6.01
C VAL A 128 -6.34 11.22 4.58
N PHE A 129 -5.79 12.38 4.20
CA PHE A 129 -5.27 12.61 2.86
C PHE A 129 -4.04 11.74 2.54
N THR A 130 -3.15 11.56 3.53
CA THR A 130 -1.98 10.67 3.38
C THR A 130 -2.41 9.20 3.26
N ALA A 131 -3.38 8.77 4.07
CA ALA A 131 -3.93 7.41 3.97
C ALA A 131 -4.55 7.17 2.58
N TRP A 132 -5.32 8.13 2.07
CA TRP A 132 -5.90 8.04 0.73
C TRP A 132 -4.83 7.88 -0.38
N ILE A 133 -3.74 8.66 -0.32
CA ILE A 133 -2.64 8.52 -1.28
C ILE A 133 -2.03 7.11 -1.26
N ILE A 134 -1.85 6.52 -0.08
CA ILE A 134 -1.27 5.18 0.08
C ILE A 134 -2.25 4.10 -0.42
N GLU A 135 -3.52 4.21 -0.05
CA GLU A 135 -4.54 3.21 -0.39
C GLU A 135 -4.78 3.11 -1.90
N ASP A 136 -4.74 4.24 -2.59
CA ASP A 136 -5.00 4.33 -4.04
C ASP A 136 -3.70 4.36 -4.90
N ASP A 137 -2.53 4.17 -4.28
CA ASP A 137 -1.21 4.22 -4.93
C ASP A 137 -1.00 5.50 -5.77
N LEU A 138 -1.41 6.63 -5.22
CA LEU A 138 -1.33 7.93 -5.89
C LEU A 138 0.08 8.53 -5.73
N PRO A 139 0.51 9.39 -6.66
CA PRO A 139 1.73 10.16 -6.46
C PRO A 139 1.67 11.02 -5.19
N PHE A 140 2.77 11.13 -4.45
CA PHE A 140 2.84 12.04 -3.29
C PHE A 140 2.67 13.52 -3.67
N THR A 141 2.83 13.87 -4.96
CA THR A 141 2.53 15.20 -5.50
C THR A 141 1.04 15.43 -5.77
N THR A 142 0.15 14.49 -5.44
CA THR A 142 -1.31 14.59 -5.68
C THR A 142 -1.91 15.89 -5.14
N GLY A 143 -1.50 16.32 -3.93
CA GLY A 143 -1.98 17.56 -3.31
C GLY A 143 -1.55 18.85 -4.03
N GLU A 144 -0.53 18.76 -4.89
CA GLU A 144 0.00 19.89 -5.66
C GLU A 144 -0.64 19.99 -7.05
N THR A 145 -1.49 19.03 -7.43
CA THR A 145 -2.08 19.02 -8.77
C THR A 145 -3.05 20.19 -8.95
N PRO A 146 -2.98 20.94 -10.06
CA PRO A 146 -3.91 22.05 -10.31
C PRO A 146 -5.38 21.63 -10.34
N GLY A 147 -5.65 20.36 -10.68
CA GLY A 147 -7.00 19.79 -10.70
C GLY A 147 -7.61 19.71 -9.30
N ILE A 148 -6.88 19.15 -8.33
CA ILE A 148 -7.39 19.01 -6.96
C ILE A 148 -7.47 20.37 -6.26
N GLN A 149 -6.54 21.29 -6.56
CA GLN A 149 -6.59 22.67 -6.08
C GLN A 149 -7.86 23.40 -6.53
N ARG A 150 -8.23 23.27 -7.82
CA ARG A 150 -9.48 23.84 -8.35
C ARG A 150 -10.71 23.23 -7.69
N LEU A 151 -10.71 21.91 -7.46
CA LEU A 151 -11.80 21.21 -6.78
C LEU A 151 -11.97 21.72 -5.34
N PHE A 152 -10.87 21.82 -4.58
CA PHE A 152 -10.90 22.28 -3.19
C PHE A 152 -11.31 23.75 -3.08
N ALA A 153 -10.90 24.58 -4.03
CA ALA A 153 -11.32 25.98 -4.14
C ALA A 153 -12.82 26.09 -4.47
N PHE A 154 -13.32 25.28 -5.41
CA PHE A 154 -14.74 25.22 -5.76
C PHE A 154 -15.60 24.79 -4.55
N LEU A 155 -15.13 23.80 -3.79
CA LEU A 155 -15.80 23.31 -2.57
C LEU A 155 -15.64 24.24 -1.37
N GLN A 156 -14.90 25.35 -1.49
CA GLN A 156 -14.61 26.29 -0.40
C GLN A 156 -14.05 25.61 0.86
N THR A 157 -13.14 24.67 0.63
CA THR A 157 -12.59 23.83 1.70
C THR A 157 -11.73 24.68 2.63
N ARG A 158 -11.87 24.48 3.96
CA ARG A 158 -11.07 25.19 4.98
C ARG A 158 -9.66 24.64 5.17
N TYR A 159 -9.34 23.50 4.53
CA TYR A 159 -8.07 22.80 4.67
C TYR A 159 -7.12 23.14 3.54
N GLY A 160 -5.86 23.38 3.90
CA GLY A 160 -4.78 23.50 2.92
C GLY A 160 -4.42 22.12 2.37
N LEU A 161 -4.30 21.99 1.05
CA LEU A 161 -3.79 20.76 0.43
C LEU A 161 -2.31 20.59 0.82
N PRO A 162 -1.88 19.37 1.18
CA PRO A 162 -0.47 19.13 1.47
C PRO A 162 0.41 19.17 0.23
N SER A 163 1.65 19.59 0.43
CA SER A 163 2.74 19.36 -0.53
C SER A 163 3.28 17.93 -0.43
N ASP A 164 4.04 17.52 -1.44
CA ASP A 164 4.80 16.26 -1.46
C ASP A 164 5.67 16.12 -0.19
N THR A 165 6.39 17.19 0.18
CA THR A 165 7.21 17.23 1.39
C THR A 165 6.38 16.99 2.65
N ALA A 166 5.19 17.59 2.77
CA ALA A 166 4.33 17.41 3.93
C ALA A 166 3.83 15.96 4.04
N ILE A 167 3.48 15.33 2.92
CA ILE A 167 3.06 13.93 2.88
C ILE A 167 4.20 13.00 3.26
N ARG A 168 5.42 13.24 2.73
CA ARG A 168 6.61 12.44 3.06
C ARG A 168 6.99 12.54 4.53
N ILE A 169 6.99 13.76 5.10
CA ILE A 169 7.24 13.96 6.52
C ILE A 169 6.21 13.21 7.34
N HIS A 170 4.93 13.31 6.98
CA HIS A 170 3.86 12.63 7.72
C HIS A 170 4.00 11.10 7.64
N LEU A 171 4.35 10.57 6.46
CA LEU A 171 4.62 9.15 6.27
C LEU A 171 5.82 8.70 7.11
N LEU A 172 6.90 9.47 7.16
CA LEU A 172 8.04 9.20 8.03
C LEU A 172 7.62 9.21 9.51
N THR A 173 6.85 10.19 9.96
CA THR A 173 6.37 10.22 11.35
C THR A 173 5.54 8.98 11.68
N VAL A 174 4.63 8.57 10.80
CA VAL A 174 3.75 7.40 11.02
C VAL A 174 4.54 6.09 10.93
N ALA A 175 5.46 5.95 9.96
CA ALA A 175 6.25 4.75 9.77
C ALA A 175 7.39 4.59 10.79
N LEU A 176 7.89 5.70 11.35
CA LEU A 176 8.90 5.69 12.40
C LEU A 176 8.30 5.52 13.79
N ASP A 177 6.99 5.75 13.99
CA ASP A 177 6.28 5.45 15.23
C ASP A 177 5.92 3.95 15.34
N ASN A 178 6.95 3.09 15.38
CA ASN A 178 6.78 1.64 15.56
C ASN A 178 6.54 1.23 17.02
N ALA A 179 6.52 2.17 17.96
CA ALA A 179 6.46 1.84 19.39
C ALA A 179 5.07 1.31 19.78
N ALA A 180 4.00 2.05 19.42
CA ALA A 180 2.64 1.69 19.84
C ALA A 180 2.10 0.42 19.18
N PRO A 181 2.26 0.16 17.86
CA PRO A 181 1.83 -1.09 17.25
C PRO A 181 2.60 -2.31 17.77
N ASN A 182 3.90 -2.14 18.07
CA ASN A 182 4.72 -3.22 18.61
C ASN A 182 4.34 -3.58 20.05
N ASP A 183 3.99 -2.60 20.88
CA ASP A 183 3.50 -2.84 22.24
C ASP A 183 2.20 -3.66 22.25
N VAL A 184 1.27 -3.36 21.35
CA VAL A 184 0.02 -4.12 21.21
C VAL A 184 0.31 -5.54 20.73
N LEU A 185 1.18 -5.70 19.73
CA LEU A 185 1.59 -7.00 19.19
C LEU A 185 2.23 -7.89 20.26
N LEU A 186 3.20 -7.37 21.01
CA LEU A 186 3.94 -8.13 22.02
C LEU A 186 3.06 -8.52 23.21
N ARG A 187 2.11 -7.65 23.61
CA ARG A 187 1.11 -8.00 24.64
C ARG A 187 0.17 -9.11 24.17
N ALA A 188 -0.30 -9.05 22.92
CA ALA A 188 -1.14 -10.09 22.35
C ALA A 188 -0.38 -11.43 22.23
N LEU A 189 0.88 -11.38 21.79
CA LEU A 189 1.76 -12.55 21.71
C LEU A 189 2.01 -13.18 23.08
N SER A 190 2.32 -12.38 24.10
CA SER A 190 2.49 -12.85 25.49
C SER A 190 1.27 -13.61 25.97
N ARG A 191 0.08 -13.07 25.76
CA ARG A 191 -1.18 -13.71 26.15
C ARG A 191 -1.37 -15.05 25.45
N LEU A 192 -1.14 -15.11 24.13
CA LEU A 192 -1.31 -16.34 23.35
C LEU A 192 -0.30 -17.43 23.75
N LEU A 193 0.95 -17.04 24.02
CA LEU A 193 2.01 -17.96 24.45
C LEU A 193 1.71 -18.56 25.82
N MET A 194 1.18 -17.76 26.74
CA MET A 194 0.74 -18.23 28.05
C MET A 194 -0.49 -19.14 27.94
N GLU A 195 -1.55 -18.70 27.26
CA GLU A 195 -2.82 -19.43 27.17
C GLU A 195 -2.71 -20.78 26.45
N LYS A 196 -1.88 -20.87 25.41
CA LYS A 196 -1.80 -22.06 24.55
C LYS A 196 -0.64 -23.00 24.86
N PHE A 197 0.45 -22.46 25.39
CA PHE A 197 1.71 -23.19 25.50
C PHE A 197 2.34 -23.13 26.90
N ASP A 198 1.73 -22.40 27.86
CA ASP A 198 2.29 -22.17 29.20
C ASP A 198 3.71 -21.57 29.16
N ILE A 199 3.98 -20.77 28.11
CA ILE A 199 5.27 -20.11 27.93
C ILE A 199 5.17 -18.70 28.50
N GLN A 200 5.98 -18.44 29.53
CA GLN A 200 6.09 -17.11 30.12
C GLN A 200 6.95 -16.20 29.24
N PHE A 201 6.28 -15.38 28.41
CA PHE A 201 6.91 -14.35 27.60
C PHE A 201 6.67 -12.97 28.21
N ILE A 202 7.73 -12.22 28.50
CA ILE A 202 7.68 -10.87 29.12
C ILE A 202 7.86 -9.82 28.01
N PRO A 203 6.79 -9.12 27.57
CA PRO A 203 6.87 -8.13 26.50
C PRO A 203 7.94 -7.06 26.71
N ALA A 204 8.13 -6.60 27.95
CA ALA A 204 9.08 -5.56 28.31
C ALA A 204 10.52 -5.90 27.90
N ASN A 205 10.90 -7.17 27.90
CA ASN A 205 12.25 -7.62 27.57
C ASN A 205 12.43 -7.92 26.08
N SER A 206 11.36 -7.82 25.28
CA SER A 206 11.33 -8.20 23.86
C SER A 206 10.79 -7.09 22.95
N GLN A 207 10.80 -5.84 23.44
CA GLN A 207 10.42 -4.67 22.66
C GLN A 207 11.48 -4.34 21.61
N ILE A 208 11.08 -4.32 20.34
CA ILE A 208 11.85 -3.67 19.28
C ILE A 208 11.56 -2.17 19.40
N ARG A 209 12.57 -1.40 19.83
CA ARG A 209 12.47 0.07 19.94
C ARG A 209 12.32 0.68 18.54
N CYS A 210 11.57 1.78 18.43
CA CYS A 210 11.50 2.51 17.16
C CYS A 210 12.85 3.13 16.81
N LEU A 211 13.12 3.38 15.53
CA LEU A 211 14.40 3.96 15.09
C LEU A 211 14.71 5.28 15.81
N ALA A 212 13.69 6.13 16.03
CA ALA A 212 13.84 7.37 16.77
C ALA A 212 14.29 7.14 18.23
N HIS A 213 13.72 6.15 18.91
CA HIS A 213 14.13 5.75 20.26
C HIS A 213 15.56 5.17 20.26
N VAL A 214 15.91 4.32 19.28
CA VAL A 214 17.28 3.78 19.15
C VAL A 214 18.30 4.90 18.95
N VAL A 215 18.01 5.86 18.06
CA VAL A 215 18.87 7.03 17.86
C VAL A 215 18.99 7.86 19.14
N ASN A 216 17.89 8.07 19.87
CA ASN A 216 17.92 8.78 21.14
C ASN A 216 18.82 8.08 22.18
N LEU A 217 18.69 6.76 22.36
CA LEU A 217 19.55 6.00 23.27
C LEU A 217 21.03 6.07 22.88
N VAL A 218 21.33 6.02 21.58
CA VAL A 218 22.71 6.16 21.09
C VAL A 218 23.25 7.55 21.42
N VAL A 219 22.47 8.61 21.19
CA VAL A 219 22.88 9.99 21.52
C VAL A 219 23.06 10.15 23.02
N GLN A 220 22.13 9.64 23.84
CA GLN A 220 22.25 9.68 25.31
C GLN A 220 23.49 8.92 25.81
N LYS A 221 23.83 7.76 25.23
CA LYS A 221 25.07 7.04 25.56
C LYS A 221 26.32 7.85 25.20
N ILE A 222 26.32 8.52 24.06
CA ILE A 222 27.44 9.39 23.64
C ILE A 222 27.58 10.57 24.61
N LEU A 223 26.48 11.24 24.95
CA LEU A 223 26.47 12.38 25.86
C LEU A 223 26.81 11.98 27.30
N ALA A 224 26.38 10.80 27.75
CA ALA A 224 26.74 10.26 29.07
C ALA A 224 28.23 9.93 29.15
N ALA A 225 28.83 9.40 28.08
CA ALA A 225 30.28 9.20 28.00
C ALA A 225 31.08 10.52 28.06
N LEU A 226 30.43 11.64 27.75
CA LEU A 226 30.98 13.00 27.84
C LEU A 226 30.54 13.73 29.12
N ASP A 227 29.85 13.05 30.04
CA ASP A 227 29.35 13.58 31.33
C ASP A 227 28.34 14.74 31.21
N TYR A 228 27.62 14.82 30.08
CA TYR A 228 26.58 15.84 29.86
C TYR A 228 25.18 15.41 30.33
N VAL A 229 24.91 14.11 30.37
CA VAL A 229 23.61 13.52 30.76
C VAL A 229 23.81 12.22 31.53
N GLU A 230 22.78 11.75 32.22
CA GLU A 230 22.81 10.44 32.87
C GLU A 230 22.82 9.30 31.85
N ASP A 231 23.32 8.12 32.25
CA ASP A 231 23.35 6.96 31.38
C ASP A 231 21.91 6.53 31.01
N PRO A 232 21.58 6.34 29.72
CA PRO A 232 20.26 5.88 29.28
C PRO A 232 19.82 4.50 29.81
N GLU A 233 20.74 3.69 30.35
CA GLU A 233 20.40 2.46 31.09
C GLU A 233 19.82 2.75 32.49
N ILE A 234 20.10 3.93 33.03
CA ILE A 234 19.58 4.42 34.32
C ILE A 234 18.33 5.27 34.07
N THR A 235 18.40 6.22 33.14
CA THR A 235 17.33 7.20 32.88
C THR A 235 17.08 7.35 31.37
N ASP A 236 15.95 6.81 30.89
CA ASP A 236 15.51 6.91 29.48
C ASP A 236 14.62 8.14 29.27
N ASP A 237 15.22 9.29 28.94
CA ASP A 237 14.47 10.55 28.73
C ASP A 237 13.62 10.55 27.44
N TYR A 238 13.72 9.52 26.59
CA TYR A 238 12.89 9.45 25.39
C TYR A 238 11.42 9.29 25.73
N LEU A 239 11.10 8.37 26.65
CA LEU A 239 9.72 8.03 27.00
C LEU A 239 8.90 9.21 27.54
N PRO A 240 9.42 10.05 28.47
CA PRO A 240 8.71 11.25 28.93
C PRO A 240 8.66 12.36 27.88
N SER A 241 9.63 12.41 26.96
CA SER A 241 9.77 13.51 26.00
C SER A 241 9.18 13.22 24.62
N LYS A 242 8.79 11.98 24.33
CA LYS A 242 8.34 11.54 22.99
C LYS A 242 7.15 12.31 22.44
N ASP A 243 6.31 12.86 23.33
CA ASP A 243 5.09 13.59 22.96
C ASP A 243 5.32 15.11 22.87
N LEU A 244 6.52 15.59 23.22
CA LEU A 244 6.88 16.99 23.12
C LEU A 244 7.09 17.38 21.65
N PRO A 245 6.57 18.55 21.21
CA PRO A 245 6.88 19.07 19.89
C PRO A 245 8.37 19.44 19.85
N PHE A 246 9.18 18.65 19.14
CA PHE A 246 10.56 19.01 18.83
C PHE A 246 10.56 20.24 17.93
N HIS A 247 10.83 21.40 18.50
CA HIS A 247 11.18 22.61 17.76
C HIS A 247 12.58 23.01 18.18
N TYR A 248 13.52 22.88 17.24
CA TYR A 248 14.79 23.60 17.30
C TYR A 248 14.52 25.01 16.77
N ASP A 249 14.66 26.00 17.63
CA ASP A 249 14.52 27.42 17.31
C ASP A 249 15.93 28.05 17.29
N PRO A 250 16.50 28.31 16.10
CA PRO A 250 17.86 28.85 15.98
C PRO A 250 18.05 30.21 16.67
N ASP A 251 16.96 30.95 16.90
CA ASP A 251 17.02 32.26 17.53
C ASP A 251 16.93 32.19 19.07
N ASN A 252 16.45 31.07 19.63
CA ASN A 252 16.19 30.91 21.07
C ASN A 252 16.93 29.74 21.73
N ASP A 253 17.37 28.74 20.99
CA ASP A 253 18.16 27.63 21.51
C ASP A 253 19.66 27.98 21.47
N PRO A 254 20.41 27.75 22.56
CA PRO A 254 21.83 28.08 22.64
C PRO A 254 22.68 27.21 21.70
N ASP A 255 23.67 27.84 21.04
CA ASP A 255 24.70 27.19 20.20
C ASP A 255 25.54 26.15 20.96
#